data_AF-A0A7I8EZQ8-F1
#
_entry.id   AF-A0A7I8EZQ8-F1
#
_cell.length_a   1.000
_cell.length_b   1.000
_cell.length_c   1.000
_cell.angle_alpha   90.00
_cell.angle_beta   90.00
_cell.angle_gamma   90.00
#
_symmetry.space_group_name_H-M   'P 1'
#
loop_
_entity.id
_entity.type
_entity.pdbx_description
1 polymer ?
#
loop_
_entity_poly.entity_id
_entity_poly.type
_entity_poly.pdbx_seq_one_letter_code
_entity_poly.pdbx_strand_id
1 'polypeptide(L)'
;MALVPSSSLSMPLSALLGILYGLLFVWLLARHIPYVGSGLIWGLGSAFLLWLAVPAGLLPLLQGTARLGMLDEARAHFPELVAYLLFLGFPLGIMSGVLHTGKTSEERMFFLFLHAVLVGGIAGLVGGWAFSIWFAQNNAFVLIAGIISSDSSAVGMLLHYLIAATIGASFGLLFQRDVRGTGSSICWGLAYGFFWWLLGPLTLLPLLLHQHVDWSYLHASAFFGSLIGHAVYGMLLGWIYAWGNRLWVGLFIESDPLYRQAEGPGILTLRSLEWGALASVLGGLLFSIIMVATGILPQIAALIGGSSLLAGFAVHLIISVLIGMSYGLFFQHESPDAGSSIAWGMLYGLAWWFLGPLTLMPILLGHAVTWTMQAADLLLPSLLGHLIYGAATGLVFFWFEHHHAQWLLLDKRYASHEARRRRPPETSAPALWVVVLGLGVVLPIVLG
;
A
#
# COMPACT_ATOMS: atom_id res chain seq x y z
N MET A 1 13.49 12.74 -37.50
CA MET A 1 12.85 12.23 -38.73
C MET A 1 13.13 10.72 -38.73
N ALA A 2 12.25 9.84 -38.27
CA ALA A 2 10.84 9.68 -38.62
C ALA A 2 9.89 9.75 -37.41
N LEU A 3 8.73 10.34 -37.66
CA LEU A 3 7.57 10.40 -36.78
C LEU A 3 7.03 8.98 -36.57
N VAL A 4 6.94 8.54 -35.32
CA VAL A 4 5.98 7.49 -34.96
C VAL A 4 4.60 8.12 -35.13
N PRO A 5 3.70 7.56 -35.95
CA PRO A 5 2.35 8.09 -36.06
C PRO A 5 1.64 7.75 -34.76
N SER A 6 1.48 8.73 -33.88
CA SER A 6 0.45 8.69 -32.85
C SER A 6 -0.88 8.59 -33.59
N SER A 7 -1.42 7.39 -33.75
CA SER A 7 -2.82 7.20 -34.10
C SER A 7 -3.64 7.65 -32.90
N SER A 8 -3.73 8.97 -32.68
CA SER A 8 -4.62 9.54 -31.70
C SER A 8 -6.03 9.13 -32.11
N LEU A 9 -6.65 8.24 -31.33
CA LEU A 9 -8.06 7.94 -31.44
C LEU A 9 -8.80 9.28 -31.53
N SER A 10 -9.76 9.39 -32.45
CA SER A 10 -10.54 10.62 -32.57
C SER A 10 -11.21 10.91 -31.22
N MET A 11 -11.25 12.19 -30.81
CA MET A 11 -11.94 12.63 -29.59
C MET A 11 -13.31 11.94 -29.35
N PRO A 12 -14.20 11.80 -30.36
CA PRO A 12 -15.47 11.09 -30.15
C PRO A 12 -15.32 9.59 -29.84
N LEU A 13 -14.34 8.91 -30.45
CA LEU A 13 -14.07 7.50 -30.17
C LEU A 13 -13.50 7.31 -28.76
N SER A 14 -12.57 8.17 -28.33
CA SER A 14 -12.03 8.16 -26.96
C SER A 14 -13.12 8.41 -25.92
N ALA A 15 -14.02 9.38 -26.17
CA ALA A 15 -15.16 9.65 -25.30
C ALA A 15 -16.12 8.45 -25.21
N LEU A 16 -16.44 7.81 -26.35
CA LEU A 16 -17.29 6.63 -26.38
C LEU A 16 -16.68 5.47 -25.59
N LEU A 17 -15.39 5.20 -25.77
CA LEU A 17 -14.68 4.14 -25.02
C LEU A 17 -14.66 4.43 -23.52
N GLY A 18 -14.45 5.69 -23.12
CA GLY A 18 -14.54 6.11 -21.72
C GLY A 18 -15.93 5.90 -21.11
N ILE A 19 -16.99 6.22 -21.86
CA ILE A 19 -18.38 5.98 -21.43
C ILE A 19 -18.66 4.49 -21.29
N LEU A 20 -18.28 3.68 -22.28
CA LEU A 20 -18.45 2.23 -22.24
C LEU A 20 -17.71 1.60 -21.05
N TYR A 21 -16.48 2.05 -20.79
CA TYR A 21 -15.72 1.64 -19.63
C TYR A 21 -16.41 2.02 -18.32
N GLY A 22 -16.90 3.26 -18.19
CA GLY A 22 -17.62 3.71 -17.01
C GLY A 22 -18.90 2.91 -16.75
N LEU A 23 -19.67 2.60 -17.80
CA LEU A 23 -20.86 1.74 -17.70
C LEU A 23 -20.51 0.32 -17.28
N LEU A 24 -19.47 -0.27 -17.88
CA LEU A 24 -18.98 -1.61 -17.52
C LEU A 24 -18.49 -1.65 -16.06
N PHE A 25 -17.74 -0.63 -15.64
CA PHE A 25 -17.25 -0.48 -14.27
C PHE A 25 -18.41 -0.45 -13.27
N VAL A 26 -19.40 0.41 -13.49
CA VAL A 26 -20.58 0.51 -12.62
C VAL A 26 -21.34 -0.82 -12.60
N TRP A 27 -21.55 -1.45 -13.77
CA TRP A 27 -22.28 -2.71 -13.86
C TRP A 27 -21.60 -3.85 -13.10
N LEU A 28 -20.27 -3.96 -13.16
CA LEU A 28 -19.50 -5.02 -12.51
C LEU A 28 -19.25 -4.76 -11.02
N LEU A 29 -18.99 -3.50 -10.65
CA LEU A 29 -18.33 -3.17 -9.38
C LEU A 29 -19.18 -2.34 -8.42
N ALA A 30 -20.32 -1.76 -8.85
CA ALA A 30 -21.13 -0.89 -7.98
C ALA A 30 -21.51 -1.53 -6.65
N ARG A 31 -21.86 -2.83 -6.65
CA ARG A 31 -22.21 -3.58 -5.43
C ARG A 31 -21.04 -3.73 -4.44
N HIS A 32 -19.80 -3.52 -4.88
CA HIS A 32 -18.58 -3.63 -4.08
C HIS A 32 -18.02 -2.26 -3.66
N ILE A 33 -18.75 -1.17 -3.94
CA ILE A 33 -18.36 0.22 -3.64
C ILE A 33 -19.32 0.81 -2.59
N PRO A 34 -19.18 0.44 -1.30
CA PRO A 34 -20.04 0.99 -0.25
C PRO A 34 -19.74 2.46 0.09
N TYR A 35 -18.51 2.92 -0.14
CA TYR A 35 -18.01 4.23 0.32
C TYR A 35 -17.08 4.90 -0.69
N VAL A 36 -16.84 6.20 -0.52
CA VAL A 36 -15.93 6.99 -1.38
C VAL A 36 -14.52 6.42 -1.45
N GLY A 37 -13.92 6.02 -0.32
CA GLY A 37 -12.59 5.39 -0.29
C GLY A 37 -12.54 4.06 -1.05
N SER A 38 -13.49 3.15 -0.82
CA SER A 38 -13.62 1.92 -1.61
C SER A 38 -13.78 2.19 -3.11
N GLY A 39 -14.54 3.22 -3.48
CA GLY A 39 -14.75 3.65 -4.86
C GLY A 39 -13.44 4.08 -5.51
N LEU A 40 -12.66 4.91 -4.82
CA LEU A 40 -11.32 5.31 -5.25
C LEU A 40 -10.44 4.09 -5.56
N ILE A 41 -10.32 3.13 -4.63
CA ILE A 41 -9.44 1.97 -4.83
C ILE A 41 -9.95 1.04 -5.93
N TRP A 42 -11.26 0.85 -6.07
CA TRP A 42 -11.81 0.11 -7.21
C TRP A 42 -11.52 0.80 -8.54
N GLY A 43 -11.71 2.11 -8.61
CA GLY A 43 -11.41 2.90 -9.81
C GLY A 43 -9.94 2.82 -10.21
N LEU A 44 -9.02 2.95 -9.24
CA LEU A 44 -7.59 2.79 -9.48
C LEU A 44 -7.24 1.36 -9.92
N GLY A 45 -7.78 0.34 -9.24
CA GLY A 45 -7.52 -1.06 -9.55
C GLY A 45 -8.02 -1.45 -10.93
N SER A 46 -9.23 -1.03 -11.31
CA SER A 46 -9.78 -1.31 -12.64
C SER A 46 -9.05 -0.55 -13.74
N ALA A 47 -8.58 0.67 -13.48
CA ALA A 47 -7.80 1.44 -14.44
C ALA A 47 -6.42 0.82 -14.66
N PHE A 48 -5.79 0.34 -13.59
CA PHE A 48 -4.53 -0.41 -13.66
C PHE A 48 -4.68 -1.71 -14.46
N LEU A 49 -5.72 -2.50 -14.18
CA LEU A 49 -5.98 -3.73 -14.96
C LEU A 49 -6.27 -3.45 -16.43
N LEU A 50 -6.99 -2.35 -16.72
CA LEU A 50 -7.22 -1.94 -18.10
C LEU A 50 -5.91 -1.54 -18.80
N TRP A 51 -5.03 -0.82 -18.10
CA TRP A 51 -3.70 -0.48 -18.62
C TRP A 51 -2.86 -1.73 -18.91
N LEU A 52 -2.85 -2.70 -17.99
CA LEU A 52 -2.16 -3.98 -18.20
C LEU A 52 -2.72 -4.76 -19.40
N ALA A 53 -4.05 -4.81 -19.54
CA ALA A 53 -4.70 -5.59 -20.59
C ALA A 53 -4.55 -4.96 -21.99
N VAL A 54 -4.59 -3.63 -22.08
CA VAL A 54 -4.70 -2.92 -23.36
C VAL A 54 -3.36 -2.27 -23.75
N PRO A 55 -2.93 -1.11 -23.19
CA PRO A 55 -1.61 -0.53 -23.45
C PRO A 55 -0.43 -1.48 -23.30
N ALA A 56 -0.29 -2.17 -22.17
CA ALA A 56 0.88 -3.01 -21.92
C ALA A 56 0.76 -4.45 -22.47
N GLY A 57 -0.42 -4.81 -23.01
CA GLY A 57 -0.75 -6.19 -23.40
C GLY A 57 -1.19 -6.33 -24.85
N LEU A 58 -2.48 -6.09 -25.11
CA LEU A 58 -3.11 -6.32 -26.41
C LEU A 58 -2.54 -5.44 -27.54
N LEU A 59 -2.27 -4.16 -27.27
CA LEU A 59 -1.80 -3.23 -28.30
C LEU A 59 -0.44 -3.64 -28.89
N PRO A 60 0.60 -3.93 -28.09
CA PRO A 60 1.88 -4.43 -28.60
C PRO A 60 1.76 -5.73 -29.41
N LEU A 61 0.85 -6.62 -28.98
CA LEU A 61 0.58 -7.88 -29.69
C LEU A 61 -0.02 -7.64 -31.07
N LEU A 62 -0.99 -6.73 -31.18
CA LEU A 62 -1.67 -6.40 -32.44
C LEU A 62 -0.79 -5.58 -33.40
N GLN A 63 0.09 -4.72 -32.87
CA GLN A 63 0.99 -3.89 -33.67
C GLN A 63 2.22 -4.66 -34.19
N GLY A 64 2.40 -5.91 -33.77
CA GLY A 64 3.59 -6.70 -34.12
C GLY A 64 4.89 -6.15 -33.53
N THR A 65 4.79 -5.18 -32.60
CA THR A 65 5.90 -4.57 -31.85
C THR A 65 6.34 -5.42 -30.66
N ALA A 66 5.70 -6.57 -30.44
CA ALA A 66 6.16 -7.66 -29.55
C ALA A 66 7.60 -8.18 -29.83
N ARG A 67 8.34 -7.56 -30.75
CA ARG A 67 9.78 -7.69 -30.94
C ARG A 67 10.61 -6.82 -29.98
N LEU A 68 10.05 -5.73 -29.45
CA LEU A 68 10.57 -5.02 -28.27
C LEU A 68 10.35 -5.93 -27.05
N GLY A 69 11.28 -5.95 -26.10
CA GLY A 69 11.07 -6.71 -24.87
C GLY A 69 9.81 -6.24 -24.16
N MET A 70 9.06 -7.14 -23.51
CA MET A 70 7.82 -6.78 -22.79
C MET A 70 8.01 -5.61 -21.80
N LEU A 71 9.22 -5.43 -21.28
CA LEU A 71 9.59 -4.32 -20.40
C LEU A 71 9.70 -2.98 -21.14
N ASP A 72 10.30 -2.96 -22.33
CA ASP A 72 10.48 -1.73 -23.11
C ASP A 72 9.12 -1.17 -23.54
N GLU A 73 8.17 -2.03 -23.87
CA GLU A 73 6.78 -1.64 -24.16
C GLU A 73 6.06 -1.10 -22.92
N ALA A 74 6.22 -1.76 -21.76
CA ALA A 74 5.67 -1.26 -20.50
C ALA A 74 6.22 0.13 -20.14
N ARG A 75 7.51 0.38 -20.41
CA ARG A 75 8.16 1.70 -20.23
C ARG A 75 7.63 2.74 -21.23
N ALA A 76 7.44 2.35 -22.49
CA ALA A 76 6.88 3.23 -23.52
C ALA A 76 5.46 3.69 -23.17
N HIS A 77 4.67 2.79 -22.55
CA HIS A 77 3.29 3.06 -22.15
C HIS A 77 3.13 3.54 -20.68
N PHE A 78 4.22 3.89 -20.01
CA PHE A 78 4.16 4.42 -18.64
C PHE A 78 3.35 5.74 -18.53
N PRO A 79 3.42 6.70 -19.46
CA PRO A 79 2.56 7.88 -19.42
C PRO A 79 1.06 7.55 -19.39
N GLU A 80 0.65 6.52 -20.13
CA GLU A 80 -0.72 6.03 -20.17
C GLU A 80 -1.14 5.39 -18.85
N LEU A 81 -0.22 4.74 -18.12
CA LEU A 81 -0.51 4.24 -16.78
C LEU A 81 -0.93 5.39 -15.87
N VAL A 82 -0.13 6.47 -15.85
CA VAL A 82 -0.41 7.67 -15.04
C VAL A 82 -1.74 8.29 -15.46
N ALA A 83 -1.97 8.43 -16.78
CA ALA A 83 -3.21 8.99 -17.32
C ALA A 83 -4.45 8.16 -16.94
N TYR A 84 -4.37 6.83 -17.07
CA TYR A 84 -5.47 5.93 -16.73
C TYR A 84 -5.80 6.01 -15.24
N LEU A 85 -4.80 6.04 -14.37
CA LEU A 85 -5.05 6.13 -12.93
C LEU A 85 -5.65 7.47 -12.52
N LEU A 86 -5.11 8.59 -13.03
CA LEU A 86 -5.51 9.93 -12.60
C LEU A 86 -6.76 10.48 -13.30
N PHE A 87 -7.01 10.12 -14.56
CA PHE A 87 -8.09 10.70 -15.37
C PHE A 87 -9.23 9.74 -15.68
N LEU A 88 -9.02 8.43 -15.49
CA LEU A 88 -10.08 7.43 -15.64
C LEU A 88 -10.45 6.82 -14.28
N GLY A 89 -9.48 6.21 -13.59
CA GLY A 89 -9.71 5.50 -12.34
C GLY A 89 -10.14 6.39 -11.18
N PHE A 90 -9.39 7.46 -10.91
CA PHE A 90 -9.67 8.38 -9.81
C PHE A 90 -11.05 9.05 -9.92
N PRO A 91 -11.42 9.73 -11.03
CA PRO A 91 -12.71 10.41 -11.12
C PRO A 91 -13.89 9.43 -11.09
N LEU A 92 -13.77 8.30 -11.80
CA LEU A 92 -14.81 7.27 -11.84
C LEU A 92 -15.04 6.66 -10.45
N GLY A 93 -13.95 6.32 -9.76
CA GLY A 93 -14.00 5.74 -8.43
C GLY A 93 -14.66 6.66 -7.39
N ILE A 94 -14.25 7.95 -7.36
CA ILE A 94 -14.85 8.94 -6.46
C ILE A 94 -16.33 9.14 -6.79
N MET A 95 -16.69 9.31 -8.06
CA MET A 95 -18.07 9.54 -8.48
C MET A 95 -18.97 8.35 -8.12
N SER A 96 -18.52 7.12 -8.39
CA SER A 96 -19.25 5.91 -7.99
C SER A 96 -19.41 5.81 -6.47
N GLY A 97 -18.36 6.12 -5.71
CA GLY A 97 -18.42 6.11 -4.25
C GLY A 97 -19.39 7.12 -3.66
N VAL A 98 -19.45 8.33 -4.22
CA VAL A 98 -20.41 9.38 -3.80
C VAL A 98 -21.85 8.94 -4.09
N LEU A 99 -22.11 8.36 -5.27
CA LEU A 99 -23.46 7.94 -5.68
C LEU A 99 -24.04 6.83 -4.80
N HIS A 100 -23.20 5.97 -4.22
CA HIS A 100 -23.63 4.82 -3.41
C HIS A 100 -23.56 5.07 -1.89
N THR A 101 -23.00 6.19 -1.45
CA THR A 101 -22.90 6.49 -0.02
C THR A 101 -24.28 6.83 0.55
N GLY A 102 -24.81 5.96 1.42
CA GLY A 102 -26.12 6.13 2.06
C GLY A 102 -26.22 7.34 3.01
N LYS A 103 -27.46 7.81 3.25
CA LYS A 103 -27.75 8.93 4.17
C LYS A 103 -27.59 8.49 5.64
N THR A 104 -26.76 9.20 6.40
CA THR A 104 -26.58 9.02 7.86
C THR A 104 -27.10 10.25 8.62
N SER A 105 -27.53 10.06 9.89
CA SER A 105 -27.99 11.15 10.77
C SER A 105 -26.93 12.25 10.98
N GLU A 106 -27.35 13.53 11.01
CA GLU A 106 -26.48 14.72 11.02
C GLU A 106 -25.51 14.79 12.22
N GLU A 107 -25.97 14.53 13.44
CA GLU A 107 -25.11 14.58 14.64
C GLU A 107 -23.98 13.54 14.60
N ARG A 108 -24.30 12.33 14.09
CA ARG A 108 -23.31 11.27 13.91
C ARG A 108 -22.30 11.63 12.81
N MET A 109 -22.69 12.44 11.82
CA MET A 109 -21.77 12.88 10.76
C MET A 109 -20.71 13.85 11.26
N PHE A 110 -21.08 14.81 12.12
CA PHE A 110 -20.12 15.80 12.63
C PHE A 110 -19.01 15.17 13.48
N PHE A 111 -19.38 14.27 14.40
CA PHE A 111 -18.43 13.58 15.26
C PHE A 111 -17.46 12.69 14.46
N LEU A 112 -17.98 11.94 13.47
CA LEU A 112 -17.17 11.12 12.58
C LEU A 112 -16.23 11.97 11.70
N PHE A 113 -16.72 13.11 11.22
CA PHE A 113 -15.92 14.04 10.42
C PHE A 113 -14.73 14.59 11.20
N LEU A 114 -14.96 15.14 12.41
CA LEU A 114 -13.90 15.73 13.21
C LEU A 114 -12.85 14.68 13.61
N HIS A 115 -13.30 13.49 14.02
CA HIS A 115 -12.41 12.36 14.31
C HIS A 115 -11.54 11.99 13.10
N ALA A 116 -12.15 11.83 11.93
CA ALA A 116 -11.45 11.48 10.70
C ALA A 116 -10.39 12.52 10.31
N VAL A 117 -10.72 13.81 10.40
CA VAL A 117 -9.79 14.91 10.08
C VAL A 117 -8.65 14.99 11.10
N LEU A 118 -8.94 14.89 12.40
CA LEU A 118 -7.92 15.01 13.45
C LEU A 118 -6.97 13.81 13.46
N VAL A 119 -7.51 12.59 13.52
CA VAL A 119 -6.69 11.37 13.54
C VAL A 119 -5.94 11.22 12.22
N GLY A 120 -6.60 11.52 11.10
CA GLY A 120 -5.97 11.56 9.78
C GLY A 120 -4.84 12.59 9.72
N GLY A 121 -5.09 13.83 10.14
CA GLY A 121 -4.09 14.90 10.13
C GLY A 121 -2.87 14.60 11.00
N ILE A 122 -3.06 14.06 12.20
CA ILE A 122 -1.96 13.62 13.09
C ILE A 122 -1.17 12.50 12.42
N ALA A 123 -1.85 11.49 11.86
CA ALA A 123 -1.21 10.40 11.16
C ALA A 123 -0.40 10.90 9.93
N GLY A 124 -0.92 11.89 9.22
CA GLY A 124 -0.23 12.58 8.14
C GLY A 124 1.03 13.31 8.61
N LEU A 125 0.99 14.02 9.74
CA LEU A 125 2.17 14.67 10.31
C LEU A 125 3.27 13.66 10.69
N VAL A 126 2.89 12.52 11.30
CA VAL A 126 3.85 11.46 11.65
C VAL A 126 4.48 10.83 10.40
N GLY A 127 3.67 10.54 9.37
CA GLY A 127 4.18 10.08 8.09
C GLY A 127 5.12 11.11 7.43
N GLY A 128 4.73 12.39 7.45
CA GLY A 128 5.51 13.50 6.92
C GLY A 128 6.84 13.67 7.63
N TRP A 129 6.88 13.43 8.95
CA TRP A 129 8.11 13.43 9.74
C TRP A 129 9.06 12.32 9.33
N ALA A 130 8.59 11.09 9.14
CA ALA A 130 9.47 10.01 8.67
C ALA A 130 10.01 10.29 7.26
N PHE A 131 9.18 10.84 6.37
CA PHE A 131 9.59 11.22 5.01
C PHE A 131 10.57 12.42 5.02
N SER A 132 10.55 13.27 6.05
CA SER A 132 11.42 14.44 6.18
C SER A 132 12.93 14.08 6.15
N ILE A 133 13.29 12.85 6.56
CA ILE A 133 14.66 12.34 6.53
C ILE A 133 15.21 12.36 5.09
N TRP A 134 14.43 11.85 4.13
CA TRP A 134 14.82 11.84 2.73
C TRP A 134 14.82 13.25 2.13
N PHE A 135 13.87 14.09 2.52
CA PHE A 135 13.82 15.49 2.08
C PHE A 135 15.08 16.25 2.48
N ALA A 136 15.54 16.08 3.72
CA ALA A 136 16.76 16.70 4.22
C ALA A 136 18.00 16.23 3.45
N GLN A 137 18.09 14.91 3.17
CA GLN A 137 19.22 14.34 2.44
C GLN A 137 19.30 14.79 0.98
N ASN A 138 18.15 15.06 0.34
CA ASN A 138 18.07 15.39 -1.09
C ASN A 138 17.80 16.88 -1.35
N ASN A 139 17.90 17.74 -0.34
CA ASN A 139 17.55 19.16 -0.42
C ASN A 139 16.14 19.44 -0.98
N ALA A 140 15.22 18.48 -0.84
CA ALA A 140 13.89 18.57 -1.44
C ALA A 140 13.00 19.62 -0.76
N PHE A 141 13.35 20.11 0.44
CA PHE A 141 12.64 21.22 1.07
C PHE A 141 12.72 22.50 0.24
N VAL A 142 13.86 22.80 -0.38
CA VAL A 142 13.99 23.98 -1.24
C VAL A 142 13.09 23.85 -2.47
N LEU A 143 12.99 22.65 -3.05
CA LEU A 143 12.07 22.37 -4.16
C LEU A 143 10.61 22.65 -3.78
N ILE A 144 10.17 22.24 -2.59
CA ILE A 144 8.81 22.53 -2.11
C ILE A 144 8.61 24.01 -1.79
N ALA A 145 9.62 24.68 -1.24
CA ALA A 145 9.56 26.13 -0.99
C ALA A 145 9.34 26.93 -2.28
N GLY A 146 9.84 26.42 -3.41
CA GLY A 146 9.65 26.99 -4.74
C GLY A 146 8.18 27.12 -5.16
N ILE A 147 7.25 26.35 -4.59
CA ILE A 147 5.80 26.47 -4.86
C ILE A 147 5.30 27.89 -4.58
N ILE A 148 5.87 28.56 -3.58
CA ILE A 148 5.54 29.95 -3.24
C ILE A 148 6.68 30.92 -3.55
N SER A 149 7.55 30.57 -4.50
CA SER A 149 8.71 31.37 -4.92
C SER A 149 9.68 31.71 -3.77
N SER A 150 9.92 30.76 -2.86
CA SER A 150 10.86 30.89 -1.75
C SER A 150 11.99 29.87 -1.88
N ASP A 151 13.21 30.27 -1.53
CA ASP A 151 14.38 29.38 -1.46
C ASP A 151 14.67 28.90 -0.03
N SER A 152 13.82 29.27 0.94
CA SER A 152 14.02 28.94 2.35
C SER A 152 13.63 27.50 2.66
N SER A 153 14.61 26.70 3.10
CA SER A 153 14.37 25.33 3.57
C SER A 153 13.33 25.26 4.70
N ALA A 154 13.27 26.26 5.59
CA ALA A 154 12.28 26.32 6.66
C ALA A 154 10.85 26.51 6.13
N VAL A 155 10.68 27.33 5.08
CA VAL A 155 9.40 27.50 4.39
C VAL A 155 8.98 26.21 3.71
N GLY A 156 9.92 25.54 3.03
CA GLY A 156 9.67 24.24 2.41
C GLY A 156 9.28 23.15 3.40
N MET A 157 9.92 23.12 4.57
CA MET A 157 9.58 22.21 5.65
C MET A 157 8.16 22.45 6.18
N LEU A 158 7.78 23.72 6.40
CA LEU A 158 6.43 24.07 6.83
C LEU A 158 5.38 23.62 5.79
N LEU A 159 5.61 23.91 4.51
CA LEU A 159 4.73 23.50 3.41
C LEU A 159 4.61 21.97 3.33
N HIS A 160 5.71 21.24 3.45
CA HIS A 160 5.71 19.78 3.49
C HIS A 160 4.81 19.23 4.60
N TYR A 161 4.91 19.74 5.82
CA TYR A 161 4.05 19.28 6.92
C TYR A 161 2.58 19.67 6.74
N LEU A 162 2.28 20.85 6.16
CA LEU A 162 0.91 21.24 5.82
C LEU A 162 0.29 20.32 4.76
N ILE A 163 1.07 19.97 3.72
CA ILE A 163 0.66 19.02 2.68
C ILE A 163 0.45 17.64 3.32
N ALA A 164 1.39 17.17 4.14
CA ALA A 164 1.30 15.89 4.83
C ALA A 164 0.05 15.81 5.73
N ALA A 165 -0.23 16.85 6.53
CA ALA A 165 -1.45 16.92 7.35
C ALA A 165 -2.73 16.90 6.49
N THR A 166 -2.72 17.61 5.35
CA THR A 166 -3.85 17.63 4.42
C THR A 166 -4.11 16.26 3.80
N ILE A 167 -3.06 15.58 3.33
CA ILE A 167 -3.12 14.22 2.81
C ILE A 167 -3.63 13.25 3.90
N GLY A 168 -3.14 13.39 5.13
CA GLY A 168 -3.59 12.58 6.25
C GLY A 168 -5.07 12.78 6.56
N ALA A 169 -5.54 14.03 6.62
CA ALA A 169 -6.93 14.35 6.85
C ALA A 169 -7.84 13.79 5.74
N SER A 170 -7.44 13.90 4.47
CA SER A 170 -8.20 13.32 3.36
C SER A 170 -8.22 11.79 3.39
N PHE A 171 -7.14 11.13 3.86
CA PHE A 171 -7.15 9.69 4.11
C PHE A 171 -8.20 9.31 5.15
N GLY A 172 -8.24 10.01 6.29
CA GLY A 172 -9.26 9.78 7.30
C GLY A 172 -10.68 9.95 6.74
N LEU A 173 -10.93 11.03 6.00
CA LEU A 173 -12.23 11.29 5.39
C LEU A 173 -12.66 10.19 4.41
N LEU A 174 -11.73 9.72 3.57
CA LEU A 174 -12.00 8.72 2.53
C LEU A 174 -12.18 7.32 3.11
N PHE A 175 -11.31 6.91 4.05
CA PHE A 175 -11.14 5.50 4.43
C PHE A 175 -11.57 5.16 5.85
N GLN A 176 -12.07 6.11 6.66
CA GLN A 176 -12.56 5.82 8.03
C GLN A 176 -13.56 4.66 8.11
N ARG A 177 -14.32 4.39 7.04
CA ARG A 177 -15.31 3.30 6.96
C ARG A 177 -14.76 2.01 6.34
N ASP A 178 -13.64 2.09 5.63
CA ASP A 178 -12.99 0.98 4.94
C ASP A 178 -11.89 0.32 5.80
N VAL A 179 -11.28 1.11 6.70
CA VAL A 179 -10.27 0.65 7.65
C VAL A 179 -10.93 -0.17 8.75
N ARG A 180 -10.46 -1.42 8.94
CA ARG A 180 -10.96 -2.34 9.97
C ARG A 180 -9.86 -2.73 10.95
N GLY A 181 -8.84 -3.44 10.47
CA GLY A 181 -7.66 -3.83 11.23
C GLY A 181 -6.45 -2.94 10.95
N THR A 182 -5.44 -3.04 11.81
CA THR A 182 -4.17 -2.32 11.60
C THR A 182 -3.48 -2.75 10.32
N GLY A 183 -3.43 -4.06 10.03
CA GLY A 183 -2.79 -4.59 8.82
C GLY A 183 -3.45 -4.08 7.55
N SER A 184 -4.79 -4.19 7.45
CA SER A 184 -5.51 -3.63 6.31
C SER A 184 -5.34 -2.11 6.20
N SER A 185 -5.34 -1.37 7.31
CA SER A 185 -5.10 0.09 7.30
C SER A 185 -3.74 0.47 6.73
N ILE A 186 -2.67 -0.26 7.09
CA ILE A 186 -1.33 -0.08 6.51
C ILE A 186 -1.39 -0.24 5.00
N CYS A 187 -2.08 -1.26 4.50
CA CYS A 187 -2.23 -1.50 3.07
C CYS A 187 -3.06 -0.41 2.38
N TRP A 188 -4.14 0.07 2.99
CA TRP A 188 -4.90 1.24 2.51
C TRP A 188 -4.02 2.47 2.40
N GLY A 189 -3.22 2.73 3.44
CA GLY A 189 -2.26 3.81 3.47
C GLY A 189 -1.20 3.68 2.37
N LEU A 190 -0.67 2.48 2.14
CA LEU A 190 0.29 2.20 1.07
C LEU A 190 -0.31 2.47 -0.33
N ALA A 191 -1.54 2.01 -0.59
CA ALA A 191 -2.24 2.32 -1.84
C ALA A 191 -2.43 3.83 -2.04
N TYR A 192 -2.78 4.53 -0.95
CA TYR A 192 -2.96 5.97 -0.96
C TYR A 192 -1.64 6.72 -1.17
N GLY A 193 -0.54 6.20 -0.62
CA GLY A 193 0.82 6.66 -0.88
C GLY A 193 1.19 6.57 -2.37
N PHE A 194 0.95 5.42 -3.00
CA PHE A 194 1.19 5.26 -4.45
C PHE A 194 0.34 6.22 -5.28
N PHE A 195 -0.94 6.39 -4.94
CA PHE A 195 -1.80 7.38 -5.57
C PHE A 195 -1.24 8.80 -5.44
N TRP A 196 -0.82 9.21 -4.23
CA TRP A 196 -0.24 10.53 -4.00
C TRP A 196 1.14 10.73 -4.61
N TRP A 197 1.90 9.67 -4.86
CA TRP A 197 3.14 9.80 -5.62
C TRP A 197 2.88 10.16 -7.09
N LEU A 198 1.89 9.52 -7.71
CA LEU A 198 1.45 9.84 -9.09
C LEU A 198 0.84 11.24 -9.17
N LEU A 199 -0.03 11.57 -8.21
CA LEU A 199 -0.73 12.86 -8.19
C LEU A 199 0.19 14.01 -7.75
N GLY A 200 1.01 13.84 -6.71
CA GLY A 200 1.81 14.89 -6.10
C GLY A 200 3.08 15.20 -6.90
N PRO A 201 4.21 14.52 -6.65
CA PRO A 201 5.47 14.77 -7.32
C PRO A 201 5.41 14.73 -8.86
N LEU A 202 4.71 13.77 -9.46
CA LEU A 202 4.71 13.60 -10.92
C LEU A 202 3.72 14.51 -11.66
N THR A 203 2.73 15.09 -10.96
CA THR A 203 1.66 15.85 -11.62
C THR A 203 1.44 17.23 -11.00
N LEU A 204 1.08 17.33 -9.72
CA LEU A 204 0.76 18.61 -9.09
C LEU A 204 2.01 19.45 -8.85
N LEU A 205 3.13 18.85 -8.44
CA LEU A 205 4.36 19.60 -8.16
C LEU A 205 4.87 20.38 -9.38
N PRO A 206 5.09 19.78 -10.57
CA PRO A 206 5.50 20.55 -11.74
C PRO A 206 4.48 21.63 -12.12
N LEU A 207 3.17 21.35 -12.02
CA LEU A 207 2.14 22.37 -12.28
C LEU A 207 2.22 23.56 -11.33
N LEU A 208 2.39 23.30 -10.03
CA LEU A 208 2.52 24.33 -9.00
C LEU A 208 3.81 25.15 -9.15
N LEU A 209 4.86 24.53 -9.70
CA LEU A 209 6.12 25.18 -10.06
C LEU A 209 6.10 25.85 -11.44
N HIS A 210 4.94 25.86 -12.12
CA HIS A 210 4.79 26.38 -13.48
C HIS A 210 5.72 25.71 -14.52
N GLN A 211 6.01 24.42 -14.31
CA GLN A 211 6.79 23.57 -15.20
C GLN A 211 5.86 22.65 -16.02
N HIS A 212 6.39 22.10 -17.11
CA HIS A 212 5.67 21.09 -17.90
C HIS A 212 5.58 19.77 -17.14
N VAL A 213 4.40 19.13 -17.20
CA VAL A 213 4.20 17.78 -16.68
C VAL A 213 4.88 16.77 -17.61
N ASP A 214 5.78 15.96 -17.06
CA ASP A 214 6.47 14.88 -17.77
C ASP A 214 6.17 13.55 -17.07
N TRP A 215 5.36 12.71 -17.73
CA TRP A 215 5.05 11.36 -17.26
C TRP A 215 5.89 10.29 -17.95
N SER A 216 7.04 10.62 -18.53
CA SER A 216 7.95 9.60 -19.05
C SER A 216 8.51 8.72 -17.92
N TYR A 217 8.79 7.44 -18.23
CA TYR A 217 9.35 6.52 -17.23
C TYR A 217 10.72 6.99 -16.72
N LEU A 218 11.51 7.69 -17.57
CA LEU A 218 12.80 8.26 -17.18
C LEU A 218 12.65 9.36 -16.13
N HIS A 219 11.68 10.25 -16.31
CA HIS A 219 11.35 11.27 -15.32
C HIS A 219 10.87 10.64 -14.02
N ALA A 220 9.96 9.67 -14.10
CA ALA A 220 9.46 8.96 -12.94
C ALA A 220 10.55 8.17 -12.19
N SER A 221 11.51 7.58 -12.91
CA SER A 221 12.69 6.90 -12.36
C SER A 221 13.57 7.86 -11.56
N ALA A 222 13.75 9.11 -12.04
CA ALA A 222 14.47 10.14 -11.29
C ALA A 222 13.78 10.51 -9.97
N PHE A 223 12.45 10.37 -9.89
CA PHE A 223 11.65 10.57 -8.68
C PHE A 223 11.45 9.30 -7.84
N PHE A 224 12.12 8.19 -8.16
CA PHE A 224 11.94 6.91 -7.46
C PHE A 224 12.18 7.00 -5.95
N GLY A 225 13.14 7.82 -5.49
CA GLY A 225 13.35 8.01 -4.05
C GLY A 225 12.11 8.55 -3.32
N SER A 226 11.37 9.45 -3.98
CA SER A 226 10.10 9.95 -3.47
C SER A 226 8.99 8.90 -3.49
N LEU A 227 9.02 7.91 -4.41
CA LEU A 227 8.06 6.78 -4.42
C LEU A 227 8.20 5.96 -3.14
N ILE A 228 9.43 5.60 -2.78
CA ILE A 228 9.70 4.89 -1.52
C ILE A 228 9.22 5.73 -0.33
N GLY A 229 9.49 7.03 -0.35
CA GLY A 229 9.02 7.93 0.70
C GLY A 229 7.51 8.00 0.81
N HIS A 230 6.76 8.02 -0.30
CA HIS A 230 5.29 7.97 -0.29
C HIS A 230 4.77 6.60 0.17
N ALA A 231 5.45 5.51 -0.16
CA ALA A 231 5.12 4.18 0.33
C ALA A 231 5.26 4.10 1.86
N VAL A 232 6.41 4.55 2.39
CA VAL A 232 6.67 4.61 3.84
C VAL A 232 5.71 5.56 4.55
N TYR A 233 5.50 6.76 3.99
CA TYR A 233 4.51 7.72 4.45
C TYR A 233 3.11 7.07 4.54
N GLY A 234 2.68 6.40 3.48
CA GLY A 234 1.38 5.75 3.39
C GLY A 234 1.22 4.65 4.45
N MET A 235 2.21 3.78 4.60
CA MET A 235 2.20 2.73 5.62
C MET A 235 2.09 3.30 7.04
N LEU A 236 2.86 4.35 7.36
CA LEU A 236 2.80 5.03 8.66
C LEU A 236 1.47 5.74 8.87
N LEU A 237 0.94 6.43 7.86
CA LEU A 237 -0.38 7.04 7.89
C LEU A 237 -1.45 6.00 8.23
N GLY A 238 -1.46 4.86 7.52
CA GLY A 238 -2.38 3.77 7.79
C GLY A 238 -2.23 3.18 9.20
N TRP A 239 -1.00 2.99 9.66
CA TRP A 239 -0.72 2.44 10.99
C TRP A 239 -1.19 3.38 12.11
N ILE A 240 -0.76 4.64 12.07
CA ILE A 240 -1.09 5.65 13.10
C ILE A 240 -2.59 5.94 13.09
N TYR A 241 -3.21 5.98 11.91
CA TYR A 241 -4.66 6.14 11.81
C TYR A 241 -5.41 4.98 12.49
N ALA A 242 -5.03 3.74 12.21
CA ALA A 242 -5.63 2.57 12.86
C ALA A 242 -5.41 2.56 14.37
N TRP A 243 -4.22 2.96 14.82
CA TRP A 243 -3.93 3.05 16.25
C TRP A 243 -4.77 4.12 16.95
N GLY A 244 -4.85 5.32 16.37
CA GLY A 244 -5.71 6.40 16.87
C GLY A 244 -7.19 5.99 16.89
N ASN A 245 -7.65 5.29 15.86
CA ASN A 245 -9.01 4.75 15.80
C ASN A 245 -9.26 3.68 16.88
N ARG A 246 -8.30 2.77 17.12
CA ARG A 246 -8.41 1.77 18.19
C ARG A 246 -8.43 2.40 19.58
N LEU A 247 -7.59 3.40 19.83
CA LEU A 247 -7.63 4.16 21.09
C LEU A 247 -8.98 4.83 21.30
N TRP A 248 -9.52 5.44 20.25
CA TRP A 248 -10.83 6.07 20.31
C TRP A 248 -11.95 5.08 20.65
N VAL A 249 -12.00 3.96 19.93
CA VAL A 249 -12.98 2.88 20.19
C VAL A 249 -12.79 2.31 21.61
N GLY A 250 -11.56 2.07 22.02
CA GLY A 250 -11.23 1.55 23.34
C GLY A 250 -11.67 2.48 24.48
N LEU A 251 -11.41 3.79 24.33
CA LEU A 251 -11.69 4.80 25.36
C LEU A 251 -13.16 5.21 25.46
N PHE A 252 -13.89 5.21 24.33
CA PHE A 252 -15.24 5.77 24.27
C PHE A 252 -16.34 4.74 23.99
N ILE A 253 -16.01 3.53 23.55
CA ILE A 253 -17.00 2.49 23.20
C ILE A 253 -16.78 1.23 24.04
N GLU A 254 -15.59 0.62 23.98
CA GLU A 254 -15.32 -0.67 24.65
C GLU A 254 -15.09 -0.56 26.17
N SER A 255 -14.96 0.65 26.70
CA SER A 255 -14.90 0.91 28.14
C SER A 255 -16.22 0.60 28.85
N ASP A 256 -17.33 0.46 28.12
CA ASP A 256 -18.63 0.08 28.65
C ASP A 256 -18.66 -1.43 29.03
N PRO A 257 -18.97 -1.78 30.29
CA PRO A 257 -19.06 -3.17 30.75
C PRO A 257 -19.98 -4.08 29.92
N LEU A 258 -20.99 -3.52 29.24
CA LEU A 258 -21.93 -4.28 28.40
C LEU A 258 -21.28 -4.85 27.12
N TYR A 259 -20.13 -4.32 26.70
CA TYR A 259 -19.44 -4.70 25.46
C TYR A 259 -18.16 -5.50 25.69
N ARG A 260 -17.90 -5.97 26.93
CA ARG A 260 -16.69 -6.72 27.27
C ARG A 260 -16.63 -8.05 26.51
N GLN A 261 -15.48 -8.33 25.90
CA GLN A 261 -15.26 -9.55 25.12
C GLN A 261 -15.15 -10.79 26.02
N ALA A 262 -15.52 -11.95 25.47
CA ALA A 262 -15.48 -13.25 26.16
C ALA A 262 -14.05 -13.71 26.49
N GLU A 263 -13.12 -13.52 25.55
CA GLU A 263 -11.69 -13.73 25.80
C GLU A 263 -11.03 -12.39 26.11
N GLY A 264 -10.15 -12.39 27.11
CA GLY A 264 -9.39 -11.20 27.47
C GLY A 264 -8.42 -10.79 26.35
N PRO A 265 -8.18 -9.47 26.15
CA PRO A 265 -7.30 -8.98 25.09
C PRO A 265 -5.87 -9.53 25.19
N GLY A 266 -5.41 -9.87 26.40
CA GLY A 266 -4.10 -10.48 26.62
C GLY A 266 -3.96 -11.88 26.01
N ILE A 267 -4.96 -12.75 26.15
CA ILE A 267 -4.93 -14.11 25.60
C ILE A 267 -4.95 -14.05 24.07
N LEU A 268 -5.82 -13.23 23.50
CA LEU A 268 -5.89 -13.01 22.05
C LEU A 268 -4.54 -12.51 21.50
N THR A 269 -3.94 -11.51 22.16
CA THR A 269 -2.64 -10.95 21.76
C THR A 269 -1.53 -12.01 21.81
N LEU A 270 -1.41 -12.76 22.91
CA LEU A 270 -0.39 -13.79 23.07
C LEU A 270 -0.53 -14.90 22.02
N ARG A 271 -1.75 -15.37 21.78
CA ARG A 271 -2.07 -16.41 20.79
C ARG A 271 -1.70 -15.95 19.39
N SER A 272 -2.03 -14.72 19.04
CA SER A 272 -1.70 -14.17 17.72
C SER A 272 -0.21 -13.94 17.52
N LEU A 273 0.52 -13.52 18.56
CA LEU A 273 1.98 -13.46 18.54
C LEU A 273 2.57 -14.86 18.30
N GLU A 274 2.12 -15.86 19.05
CA GLU A 274 2.56 -17.25 18.93
C GLU A 274 2.31 -17.80 17.52
N TRP A 275 1.09 -17.70 17.01
CA TRP A 275 0.77 -18.18 15.67
C TRP A 275 1.53 -17.44 14.58
N GLY A 276 1.70 -16.12 14.73
CA GLY A 276 2.51 -15.32 13.82
C GLY A 276 3.98 -15.77 13.80
N ALA A 277 4.56 -16.01 14.99
CA ALA A 277 5.91 -16.54 15.13
C ALA A 277 6.04 -17.89 14.42
N LEU A 278 5.18 -18.86 14.73
CA LEU A 278 5.21 -20.20 14.13
C LEU A 278 4.99 -20.16 12.62
N ALA A 279 4.02 -19.37 12.14
CA ALA A 279 3.72 -19.25 10.72
C ALA A 279 4.91 -18.71 9.91
N SER A 280 5.64 -17.75 10.48
CA SER A 280 6.77 -17.13 9.80
C SER A 280 8.02 -18.01 9.72
N VAL A 281 8.14 -19.08 10.50
CA VAL A 281 9.28 -20.00 10.37
C VAL A 281 9.32 -20.60 8.96
N LEU A 282 8.16 -21.05 8.45
CA LEU A 282 8.08 -21.58 7.08
C LEU A 282 8.45 -20.50 6.05
N GLY A 283 7.90 -19.30 6.18
CA GLY A 283 8.22 -18.19 5.29
C GLY A 283 9.72 -17.85 5.32
N GLY A 284 10.33 -17.80 6.50
CA GLY A 284 11.75 -17.49 6.69
C GLY A 284 12.67 -18.54 6.07
N LEU A 285 12.30 -19.82 6.19
CA LEU A 285 13.02 -20.93 5.54
C LEU A 285 12.94 -20.83 4.01
N LEU A 286 11.76 -20.55 3.45
CA LEU A 286 11.60 -20.37 2.00
C LEU A 286 12.41 -19.16 1.50
N PHE A 287 12.37 -18.04 2.23
CA PHE A 287 13.15 -16.85 1.87
C PHE A 287 14.66 -17.13 1.97
N SER A 288 15.10 -17.97 2.91
CA SER A 288 16.52 -18.33 3.03
C SER A 288 17.10 -18.97 1.75
N ILE A 289 16.29 -19.68 0.96
CA ILE A 289 16.71 -20.25 -0.34
C ILE A 289 17.16 -19.14 -1.29
N ILE A 290 16.38 -18.06 -1.36
CA ILE A 290 16.70 -16.89 -2.20
C ILE A 290 17.92 -16.17 -1.65
N MET A 291 18.04 -16.02 -0.33
CA MET A 291 19.19 -15.35 0.30
C MET A 291 20.51 -16.10 0.10
N VAL A 292 20.48 -17.43 0.08
CA VAL A 292 21.64 -18.25 -0.28
C VAL A 292 22.00 -18.03 -1.76
N ALA A 293 20.99 -18.05 -2.65
CA ALA A 293 21.20 -17.86 -4.08
C ALA A 293 21.74 -16.46 -4.43
N THR A 294 21.34 -15.42 -3.69
CA THR A 294 21.80 -14.04 -3.90
C THR A 294 23.04 -13.68 -3.11
N GLY A 295 23.49 -14.53 -2.19
CA GLY A 295 24.68 -14.29 -1.37
C GLY A 295 24.52 -13.18 -0.32
N ILE A 296 23.29 -12.82 0.07
CA ILE A 296 23.01 -11.68 0.97
C ILE A 296 23.21 -12.00 2.46
N LEU A 297 23.31 -13.28 2.84
CA LEU A 297 23.41 -13.70 4.24
C LEU A 297 24.56 -13.05 5.05
N PRO A 298 25.79 -12.88 4.51
CA PRO A 298 26.85 -12.16 5.23
C PRO A 298 26.46 -10.71 5.58
N GLN A 299 25.71 -10.03 4.72
CA GLN A 299 25.25 -8.67 4.98
C GLN A 299 24.22 -8.62 6.11
N ILE A 300 23.39 -9.67 6.24
CA ILE A 300 22.46 -9.82 7.37
C ILE A 300 23.22 -10.14 8.66
N ALA A 301 24.28 -10.94 8.59
CA ALA A 301 25.15 -11.21 9.74
C ALA A 301 25.82 -9.93 10.28
N ALA A 302 26.09 -8.96 9.40
CA ALA A 302 26.70 -7.69 9.77
C ALA A 302 25.84 -6.86 10.74
N LEU A 303 24.52 -7.09 10.80
CA LEU A 303 23.63 -6.46 11.78
C LEU A 303 24.01 -6.75 13.24
N ILE A 304 24.75 -7.84 13.48
CA ILE A 304 25.29 -8.21 14.80
C ILE A 304 26.83 -8.21 14.81
N GLY A 305 27.47 -7.55 13.84
CA GLY A 305 28.93 -7.51 13.71
C GLY A 305 29.57 -8.81 13.20
N GLY A 306 28.77 -9.75 12.66
CA GLY A 306 29.24 -11.01 12.09
C GLY A 306 29.40 -10.97 10.57
N SER A 307 29.91 -12.06 9.99
CA SER A 307 30.06 -12.21 8.53
C SER A 307 29.80 -13.62 8.00
N SER A 308 29.56 -14.60 8.86
CA SER A 308 29.36 -15.99 8.44
C SER A 308 27.95 -16.25 7.93
N LEU A 309 27.81 -17.19 6.97
CA LEU A 309 26.52 -17.60 6.43
C LEU A 309 25.56 -18.12 7.52
N LEU A 310 26.09 -18.88 8.48
CA LEU A 310 25.30 -19.43 9.59
C LEU A 310 24.79 -18.33 10.53
N ALA A 311 25.63 -17.34 10.85
CA ALA A 311 25.20 -16.19 11.66
C ALA A 311 24.12 -15.38 10.92
N GLY A 312 24.30 -15.12 9.63
CA GLY A 312 23.31 -14.42 8.80
C GLY A 312 21.98 -15.16 8.73
N PHE A 313 22.01 -16.48 8.57
CA PHE A 313 20.81 -17.32 8.59
C PHE A 313 20.12 -17.28 9.96
N ALA A 314 20.85 -17.40 11.07
CA ALA A 314 20.26 -17.35 12.40
C ALA A 314 19.61 -15.98 12.69
N VAL A 315 20.28 -14.89 12.34
CA VAL A 315 19.74 -13.52 12.46
C VAL A 315 18.49 -13.36 11.60
N HIS A 316 18.50 -13.85 10.35
CA HIS A 316 17.33 -13.84 9.47
C HIS A 316 16.14 -14.58 10.08
N LEU A 317 16.34 -15.76 10.67
CA LEU A 317 15.25 -16.52 11.30
C LEU A 317 14.68 -15.79 12.53
N ILE A 318 15.52 -15.12 13.32
CA ILE A 318 15.05 -14.28 14.44
C ILE A 318 14.21 -13.11 13.93
N ILE A 319 14.71 -12.38 12.92
CA ILE A 319 13.98 -11.27 12.29
C ILE A 319 12.65 -11.78 11.71
N SER A 320 12.68 -12.91 11.01
CA SER A 320 11.51 -13.58 10.45
C SER A 320 10.44 -13.85 11.49
N VAL A 321 10.81 -14.34 12.69
CA VAL A 321 9.90 -14.58 13.82
C VAL A 321 9.30 -13.27 14.36
N LEU A 322 10.14 -12.25 14.57
CA LEU A 322 9.68 -10.94 15.06
C LEU A 322 8.72 -10.26 14.09
N ILE A 323 9.02 -10.35 12.79
CA ILE A 323 8.14 -9.89 11.72
C ILE A 323 6.84 -10.71 11.74
N GLY A 324 6.92 -12.03 11.78
CA GLY A 324 5.77 -12.94 11.85
C GLY A 324 4.81 -12.65 12.99
N MET A 325 5.34 -12.41 14.19
CA MET A 325 4.58 -11.97 15.35
C MET A 325 3.74 -10.73 15.04
N SER A 326 4.30 -9.74 14.35
CA SER A 326 3.56 -8.54 13.97
C SER A 326 2.52 -8.79 12.86
N TYR A 327 2.73 -9.75 11.95
CA TYR A 327 1.66 -10.21 11.05
C TYR A 327 0.45 -10.71 11.84
N GLY A 328 0.72 -11.57 12.82
CA GLY A 328 -0.31 -12.10 13.70
C GLY A 328 -1.05 -11.02 14.49
N LEU A 329 -0.40 -9.93 14.90
CA LEU A 329 -1.08 -8.79 15.53
C LEU A 329 -1.90 -7.94 14.55
N PHE A 330 -1.43 -7.80 13.31
CA PHE A 330 -1.98 -6.84 12.36
C PHE A 330 -3.12 -7.40 11.50
N PHE A 331 -3.11 -8.71 11.19
CA PHE A 331 -3.99 -9.33 10.20
C PHE A 331 -5.01 -10.34 10.76
N GLN A 332 -5.23 -10.34 12.08
CA GLN A 332 -6.25 -11.21 12.69
C GLN A 332 -7.62 -10.97 12.06
N HIS A 333 -8.31 -12.05 11.71
CA HIS A 333 -9.66 -12.08 11.13
C HIS A 333 -9.81 -11.33 9.79
N GLU A 334 -8.72 -10.93 9.14
CA GLU A 334 -8.76 -10.22 7.85
C GLU A 334 -9.00 -11.16 6.65
N SER A 335 -8.72 -12.45 6.82
CA SER A 335 -8.75 -13.44 5.73
C SER A 335 -9.98 -14.34 5.81
N PRO A 336 -10.97 -14.20 4.90
CA PRO A 336 -12.13 -15.10 4.87
C PRO A 336 -11.78 -16.53 4.40
N ASP A 337 -10.76 -16.66 3.55
CA ASP A 337 -10.34 -17.92 2.92
C ASP A 337 -8.81 -17.93 2.67
N ALA A 338 -8.30 -19.08 2.22
CA ALA A 338 -6.86 -19.30 1.99
C ALA A 338 -6.28 -18.46 0.84
N GLY A 339 -7.06 -18.16 -0.21
CA GLY A 339 -6.60 -17.28 -1.29
C GLY A 339 -6.44 -15.84 -0.80
N SER A 340 -7.43 -15.37 -0.04
CA SER A 340 -7.36 -14.08 0.64
C SER A 340 -6.18 -13.97 1.61
N SER A 341 -5.86 -15.04 2.34
CA SER A 341 -4.72 -15.03 3.28
C SER A 341 -3.37 -14.98 2.58
N ILE A 342 -3.24 -15.63 1.41
CA ILE A 342 -2.06 -15.49 0.56
C ILE A 342 -1.93 -14.04 0.08
N ALA A 343 -3.00 -13.41 -0.40
CA ALA A 343 -2.96 -12.04 -0.89
C ALA A 343 -2.57 -11.03 0.21
N TRP A 344 -3.17 -11.14 1.41
CA TRP A 344 -2.78 -10.33 2.57
C TRP A 344 -1.34 -10.58 3.01
N GLY A 345 -0.92 -11.85 3.00
CA GLY A 345 0.47 -12.24 3.24
C GLY A 345 1.43 -11.57 2.26
N MET A 346 1.15 -11.62 0.95
CA MET A 346 1.98 -10.98 -0.08
C MET A 346 2.04 -9.46 0.10
N LEU A 347 0.92 -8.81 0.43
CA LEU A 347 0.91 -7.38 0.73
C LEU A 347 1.82 -7.02 1.90
N TYR A 348 1.77 -7.83 2.95
CA TYR A 348 2.60 -7.66 4.11
C TYR A 348 4.09 -7.89 3.79
N GLY A 349 4.40 -8.89 2.98
CA GLY A 349 5.73 -9.11 2.42
C GLY A 349 6.23 -7.90 1.63
N LEU A 350 5.41 -7.39 0.71
CA LEU A 350 5.71 -6.19 -0.07
C LEU A 350 5.97 -4.97 0.81
N ALA A 351 5.16 -4.74 1.84
CA ALA A 351 5.39 -3.68 2.83
C ALA A 351 6.76 -3.82 3.49
N TRP A 352 7.15 -5.05 3.88
CA TRP A 352 8.47 -5.32 4.42
C TRP A 352 9.61 -5.21 3.42
N TRP A 353 9.38 -5.31 2.12
CA TRP A 353 10.42 -5.02 1.14
C TRP A 353 10.77 -3.52 1.11
N PHE A 354 9.75 -2.65 1.18
CA PHE A 354 9.95 -1.20 1.32
C PHE A 354 10.58 -0.83 2.67
N LEU A 355 10.13 -1.45 3.76
CA LEU A 355 10.61 -1.13 5.12
C LEU A 355 11.95 -1.78 5.45
N GLY A 356 12.15 -3.05 5.10
CA GLY A 356 13.31 -3.85 5.51
C GLY A 356 14.56 -3.48 4.73
N PRO A 357 14.80 -4.10 3.56
CA PRO A 357 16.06 -3.92 2.83
C PRO A 357 16.24 -2.51 2.25
N LEU A 358 15.16 -1.80 1.86
CA LEU A 358 15.27 -0.46 1.28
C LEU A 358 15.39 0.67 2.32
N THR A 359 14.92 0.47 3.55
CA THR A 359 14.84 1.55 4.55
C THR A 359 15.59 1.23 5.83
N LEU A 360 15.18 0.19 6.57
CA LEU A 360 15.72 -0.12 7.89
C LEU A 360 17.11 -0.73 7.82
N MET A 361 17.38 -1.61 6.85
CA MET A 361 18.66 -2.30 6.76
C MET A 361 19.85 -1.34 6.56
N PRO A 362 19.82 -0.35 5.65
CA PRO A 362 20.87 0.67 5.56
C PRO A 362 21.05 1.43 6.89
N ILE A 363 19.94 1.85 7.53
CA ILE A 363 19.98 2.58 8.81
C ILE A 363 20.64 1.74 9.91
N LEU A 364 20.24 0.47 10.04
CA LEU A 364 20.77 -0.45 11.06
C LEU A 364 22.24 -0.79 10.84
N LEU A 365 22.73 -0.71 9.60
CA LEU A 365 24.15 -0.84 9.26
C LEU A 365 24.94 0.47 9.39
N GLY A 366 24.30 1.56 9.83
CA GLY A 366 24.93 2.86 10.01
C GLY A 366 25.06 3.69 8.72
N HIS A 367 24.36 3.33 7.67
CA HIS A 367 24.28 4.07 6.42
C HIS A 367 23.03 4.99 6.37
N ALA A 368 23.07 6.00 5.51
CA ALA A 368 21.87 6.79 5.19
C ALA A 368 20.83 5.91 4.45
N VAL A 369 19.57 6.36 4.39
CA VAL A 369 18.56 5.67 3.57
C VAL A 369 18.96 5.74 2.10
N THR A 370 18.94 4.59 1.42
CA THR A 370 19.33 4.46 0.02
C THR A 370 18.11 4.29 -0.86
N TRP A 371 17.22 5.29 -0.86
CA TRP A 371 16.01 5.30 -1.69
C TRP A 371 16.36 5.74 -3.11
N THR A 372 17.03 4.87 -3.85
CA THR A 372 17.42 5.08 -5.26
C THR A 372 16.96 3.92 -6.12
N MET A 373 16.77 4.16 -7.42
CA MET A 373 16.38 3.10 -8.35
C MET A 373 17.44 2.00 -8.41
N GLN A 374 18.71 2.38 -8.48
CA GLN A 374 19.83 1.44 -8.46
C GLN A 374 19.82 0.50 -7.24
N ALA A 375 19.50 1.03 -6.04
CA ALA A 375 19.40 0.20 -4.85
C ALA A 375 18.23 -0.79 -4.94
N ALA A 376 17.09 -0.34 -5.45
CA ALA A 376 15.93 -1.20 -5.68
C ALA A 376 16.22 -2.30 -6.72
N ASP A 377 16.91 -1.98 -7.82
CA ASP A 377 17.30 -2.96 -8.85
C ASP A 377 18.16 -4.09 -8.30
N LEU A 378 19.15 -3.74 -7.49
CA LEU A 378 20.01 -4.73 -6.81
C LEU A 378 19.21 -5.62 -5.83
N LEU A 379 18.12 -5.08 -5.29
CA LEU A 379 17.27 -5.75 -4.30
C LEU A 379 16.02 -6.40 -4.91
N LEU A 380 15.80 -6.34 -6.23
CA LEU A 380 14.66 -6.97 -6.90
C LEU A 380 14.53 -8.48 -6.59
N PRO A 381 15.61 -9.29 -6.55
CA PRO A 381 15.48 -10.70 -6.15
C PRO A 381 14.93 -10.88 -4.73
N SER A 382 15.22 -9.94 -3.82
CA SER A 382 14.71 -9.98 -2.45
C SER A 382 13.21 -9.64 -2.38
N LEU A 383 12.65 -8.91 -3.35
CA LEU A 383 11.22 -8.64 -3.42
C LEU A 383 10.44 -9.96 -3.55
N LEU A 384 10.88 -10.85 -4.44
CA LEU A 384 10.30 -12.18 -4.58
C LEU A 384 10.36 -12.96 -3.26
N GLY A 385 11.49 -12.87 -2.55
CA GLY A 385 11.65 -13.51 -1.24
C GLY A 385 10.68 -12.99 -0.19
N HIS A 386 10.46 -11.67 -0.13
CA HIS A 386 9.47 -11.07 0.75
C HIS A 386 8.03 -11.46 0.39
N LEU A 387 7.69 -11.52 -0.90
CA LEU A 387 6.36 -11.96 -1.35
C LEU A 387 6.09 -13.42 -0.97
N ILE A 388 7.06 -14.32 -1.17
CA ILE A 388 6.97 -15.74 -0.79
C ILE A 388 6.89 -15.88 0.73
N TYR A 389 7.74 -15.17 1.47
CA TYR A 389 7.72 -15.10 2.93
C TYR A 389 6.33 -14.72 3.44
N GLY A 390 5.78 -13.64 2.89
CA GLY A 390 4.47 -13.12 3.25
C GLY A 390 3.35 -14.11 2.92
N ALA A 391 3.31 -14.65 1.70
CA ALA A 391 2.33 -15.63 1.26
C ALA A 391 2.29 -16.86 2.18
N ALA A 392 3.46 -17.44 2.48
CA ALA A 392 3.58 -18.61 3.34
C ALA A 392 3.14 -18.30 4.78
N THR A 393 3.59 -17.16 5.33
CA THR A 393 3.21 -16.70 6.68
C THR A 393 1.69 -16.50 6.77
N GLY A 394 1.09 -15.82 5.79
CA GLY A 394 -0.34 -15.57 5.75
C GLY A 394 -1.17 -16.85 5.67
N LEU A 395 -0.74 -17.81 4.85
CA LEU A 395 -1.41 -19.11 4.70
C LEU A 395 -1.35 -19.94 5.97
N VAL A 396 -0.18 -20.08 6.59
CA VAL A 396 -0.01 -20.87 7.82
C VAL A 396 -0.72 -20.21 9.00
N PHE A 397 -0.65 -18.88 9.13
CA PHE A 397 -1.40 -18.15 10.15
C PHE A 397 -2.91 -18.35 10.01
N PHE A 398 -3.43 -18.23 8.77
CA PHE A 398 -4.84 -18.50 8.49
C PHE A 398 -5.24 -19.92 8.89
N TRP A 399 -4.39 -20.92 8.68
CA TRP A 399 -4.71 -22.29 9.08
C TRP A 399 -4.89 -22.44 10.59
N PHE A 400 -3.99 -21.84 11.40
CA PHE A 400 -4.14 -21.83 12.86
C PHE A 400 -5.40 -21.07 13.30
N GLU A 401 -5.61 -19.87 12.77
CA GLU A 401 -6.78 -19.04 13.09
C GLU A 401 -8.08 -19.72 12.69
N HIS A 402 -8.12 -20.35 11.51
CA HIS A 402 -9.29 -21.01 10.99
C HIS A 402 -9.69 -22.22 11.84
N HIS A 403 -8.72 -23.06 12.20
CA HIS A 403 -8.97 -24.23 13.04
C HIS A 403 -9.50 -23.82 14.42
N HIS A 404 -8.91 -22.78 15.01
CA HIS A 404 -9.36 -22.28 16.31
C HIS A 404 -10.77 -21.66 16.25
N ALA A 405 -11.05 -20.86 15.22
CA ALA A 405 -12.37 -20.29 15.03
C ALA A 405 -13.44 -21.36 14.78
N GLN A 406 -13.14 -22.43 14.03
CA GLN A 406 -14.06 -23.56 13.88
C GLN A 406 -14.43 -24.19 15.21
N TRP A 407 -13.47 -24.31 16.13
CA TRP A 407 -13.73 -24.80 17.49
C TRP A 407 -14.64 -23.84 18.28
N LEU A 408 -14.41 -22.52 18.19
CA LEU A 408 -15.26 -21.52 18.85
C LEU A 408 -16.70 -21.49 18.30
N LEU A 409 -16.88 -21.74 17.00
CA LEU A 409 -18.20 -21.80 16.36
C LEU A 409 -19.07 -22.98 16.83
N LEU A 410 -18.48 -24.02 17.45
CA LEU A 410 -19.23 -25.13 18.05
C LEU A 410 -20.00 -24.70 19.30
N ASP A 411 -19.54 -23.66 20.01
CA ASP A 411 -20.24 -23.10 21.15
C ASP A 411 -21.22 -22.00 20.70
N LYS A 412 -22.52 -22.26 20.86
CA LYS A 412 -23.60 -21.32 20.53
C LYS A 412 -23.44 -19.95 21.21
N ARG A 413 -22.77 -19.88 22.36
CA ARG A 413 -22.52 -18.63 23.08
C ARG A 413 -21.62 -17.68 22.29
N TYR A 414 -20.63 -18.23 21.58
CA TYR A 414 -19.61 -17.45 20.89
C TYR A 414 -19.80 -17.41 19.37
N ALA A 415 -20.55 -18.37 18.81
CA ALA A 415 -20.67 -18.55 17.37
C ALA A 415 -21.13 -17.28 16.62
N SER A 416 -22.14 -16.58 17.14
CA SER A 416 -22.64 -15.35 16.50
C SER A 416 -21.63 -14.21 16.54
N HIS A 417 -20.80 -14.14 17.59
CA HIS A 417 -19.78 -13.11 17.74
C HIS A 417 -18.58 -13.37 16.84
N GLU A 418 -18.11 -14.61 16.83
CA GLU A 418 -16.98 -15.03 16.00
C GLU A 418 -17.29 -14.87 14.50
N ALA A 419 -18.51 -15.22 14.08
CA ALA A 419 -18.96 -15.00 12.70
C ALA A 419 -18.93 -13.52 12.27
N ARG A 420 -19.13 -12.57 13.20
CA ARG A 420 -19.09 -11.12 12.92
C ARG A 420 -17.68 -10.54 12.86
N ARG A 421 -16.67 -11.19 13.46
CA ARG A 421 -15.28 -10.70 13.48
C ARG A 421 -14.61 -10.85 12.13
N ARG A 422 -14.96 -11.89 11.37
CA ARG A 422 -14.38 -12.15 10.06
C ARG A 422 -14.77 -11.09 9.04
N ARG A 423 -13.82 -10.77 8.15
CA ARG A 423 -14.10 -9.94 6.98
C ARG A 423 -15.14 -10.62 6.08
N PRO A 424 -16.24 -9.94 5.71
CA PRO A 424 -17.17 -10.44 4.70
C PRO A 424 -16.46 -10.63 3.33
N PRO A 425 -16.93 -11.55 2.49
CA PRO A 425 -16.35 -11.75 1.16
C PRO A 425 -16.58 -10.54 0.23
N GLU A 426 -17.66 -9.79 0.41
CA GLU A 426 -18.01 -8.63 -0.42
C GLU A 426 -17.36 -7.35 0.12
N THR A 427 -16.03 -7.24 0.00
CA THR A 427 -15.29 -6.01 0.39
C THR A 427 -14.43 -5.50 -0.76
N SER A 428 -13.88 -4.31 -0.58
CA SER A 428 -12.91 -3.64 -1.45
C SER A 428 -11.47 -4.20 -1.35
N ALA A 429 -11.24 -5.26 -0.55
CA ALA A 429 -9.92 -5.87 -0.40
C ALA A 429 -9.30 -6.34 -1.73
N PRO A 430 -10.03 -7.01 -2.64
CA PRO A 430 -9.43 -7.45 -3.91
C PRO A 430 -8.87 -6.30 -4.75
N ALA A 431 -9.58 -5.17 -4.79
CA ALA A 431 -9.09 -3.97 -5.48
C ALA A 431 -7.84 -3.40 -4.80
N LEU A 432 -7.81 -3.39 -3.47
CA LEU A 432 -6.62 -2.99 -2.72
C LEU A 432 -5.42 -3.88 -3.03
N TRP A 433 -5.62 -5.20 -3.10
CA TRP A 433 -4.56 -6.15 -3.45
C TRP A 433 -4.05 -5.87 -4.86
N VAL A 434 -4.94 -5.67 -5.84
CA VAL A 434 -4.58 -5.35 -7.22
C VAL A 434 -3.77 -4.06 -7.30
N VAL A 435 -4.20 -2.99 -6.63
CA VAL A 435 -3.49 -1.70 -6.65
C VAL A 435 -2.11 -1.83 -6.00
N VAL A 436 -2.04 -2.39 -4.80
CA VAL A 436 -0.80 -2.40 -4.02
C VAL A 436 0.19 -3.43 -4.52
N LEU A 437 -0.22 -4.68 -4.79
CA LEU A 437 0.67 -5.69 -5.38
C LEU A 437 1.01 -5.32 -6.82
N GLY A 438 0.04 -4.85 -7.59
CA GLY A 438 0.23 -4.42 -8.97
C GLY A 438 1.25 -3.29 -9.08
N LEU A 439 0.95 -2.14 -8.50
CA LEU A 439 1.86 -0.98 -8.58
C LEU A 439 3.15 -1.22 -7.80
N GLY A 440 3.09 -1.83 -6.61
CA GLY A 440 4.27 -2.05 -5.78
C GLY A 440 5.29 -3.02 -6.40
N VAL A 441 4.88 -3.92 -7.30
CA VAL A 441 5.78 -4.81 -8.04
C VAL A 441 6.12 -4.22 -9.42
N VAL A 442 5.15 -3.68 -10.14
CA VAL A 442 5.37 -3.16 -11.50
C VAL A 442 6.21 -1.89 -11.50
N LEU A 443 6.03 -0.97 -10.56
CA LEU A 443 6.77 0.30 -10.55
C LEU A 443 8.29 0.10 -10.40
N PRO A 444 8.81 -0.70 -9.43
CA PRO A 444 10.24 -0.98 -9.37
C PRO A 444 10.79 -1.63 -10.66
N ILE A 445 10.02 -2.47 -11.33
CA ILE A 445 10.48 -3.16 -12.56
C ILE A 445 10.48 -2.22 -13.76
N VAL A 446 9.46 -1.38 -13.92
CA VAL A 446 9.33 -0.48 -15.06
C VAL A 446 10.30 0.70 -14.95
N LEU A 447 10.57 1.18 -13.74
CA LEU A 447 11.35 2.39 -13.51
C LEU A 447 12.87 2.19 -13.44
N GLY A 448 13.36 0.99 -13.10
CA GLY A 448 14.78 0.64 -13.26
C GLY A 448 14.98 -0.05 -14.57
#